data_AF-A0A1A8MMQ5-F1
#
_entry.id   AF-A0A1A8MMQ5-F1
#
_cell.length_a   1.000
_cell.length_b   1.000
_cell.length_c   1.000
_cell.angle_alpha   90.00
_cell.angle_beta   90.00
_cell.angle_gamma   90.00
#
_symmetry.space_group_name_H-M   'P 1'
#
loop_
_entity.id
_entity.type
_entity.pdbx_description
1 polymer ?
#
loop_
_entity_poly.entity_id
_entity_poly.type
_entity_poly.pdbx_seq_one_letter_code
_entity_poly.pdbx_strand_id
1 'polypeptide(L)'
;MSSHSNSRPNMPWSNGEVKTFLSLVAEERIQGELDGAARNEKIFLELAEAMATHGFTRSSKQCRDKLKKLKCEYRAVAVHNGRRGVDKRRWKWFKEMDAIYGKRPASSVPESVVDSA
;
A
#
# COMPACT_ATOMS: atom_id res chain seq x y z
N MET A 1 -1.81 -35.84 18.82
CA MET A 1 -2.65 -34.66 18.54
C MET A 1 -1.74 -33.62 17.89
N SER A 2 -1.80 -33.51 16.56
CA SER A 2 -0.87 -32.68 15.79
C SER A 2 -1.05 -31.21 16.12
N SER A 3 0.08 -30.56 16.38
CA SER A 3 0.28 -29.17 16.72
C SER A 3 -0.59 -28.23 15.87
N HIS A 4 -1.63 -27.66 16.47
CA HIS A 4 -2.29 -26.49 15.92
C HIS A 4 -1.36 -25.31 16.14
N SER A 5 -0.76 -24.85 15.04
CA SER A 5 0.06 -23.65 14.94
C SER A 5 -0.61 -22.49 15.69
N ASN A 6 -0.04 -22.12 16.84
CA ASN A 6 -0.50 -21.03 17.67
C ASN A 6 -0.40 -19.74 16.85
N SER A 7 -1.51 -19.30 16.26
CA SER A 7 -1.60 -18.02 15.57
C SER A 7 -1.44 -16.93 16.63
N ARG A 8 -0.22 -16.38 16.74
CA ARG A 8 0.09 -15.26 17.63
C ARG A 8 -1.00 -14.19 17.48
N PRO A 9 -1.50 -13.61 18.58
CA PRO A 9 -2.56 -12.61 18.54
C PRO A 9 -2.16 -11.47 17.61
N ASN A 10 -3.14 -10.97 16.88
CA ASN A 10 -3.02 -10.04 15.76
C ASN A 10 -2.31 -8.73 16.17
N MET A 11 -0.98 -8.75 16.23
CA MET A 11 -0.19 -7.65 16.78
C MET A 11 -0.40 -6.40 15.91
N PRO A 12 -0.85 -5.27 16.49
CA PRO A 12 -1.13 -4.08 15.71
C PRO A 12 0.13 -3.60 15.01
N TRP A 13 0.00 -3.21 13.74
CA TRP A 13 1.12 -2.66 12.97
C TRP A 13 1.46 -1.27 13.48
N SER A 14 2.68 -1.06 13.95
CA SER A 14 3.13 0.26 14.41
C SER A 14 3.35 1.22 13.23
N ASN A 15 3.42 2.52 13.49
CA ASN A 15 3.68 3.48 12.41
C ASN A 15 5.06 3.24 11.77
N GLY A 16 6.11 3.00 12.57
CA GLY A 16 7.45 2.70 12.03
C GLY A 16 7.45 1.44 11.17
N GLU A 17 6.70 0.43 11.59
CA GLU A 17 6.55 -0.83 10.87
C GLU A 17 5.84 -0.65 9.52
N VAL A 18 4.73 0.08 9.48
CA VAL A 18 4.02 0.37 8.22
C VAL A 18 4.88 1.22 7.28
N LYS A 19 5.62 2.20 7.81
CA LYS A 19 6.51 3.03 7.00
C LYS A 19 7.63 2.22 6.36
N THR A 20 8.24 1.32 7.13
CA THR A 20 9.27 0.38 6.64
C THR A 20 8.69 -0.51 5.56
N PHE A 21 7.52 -1.11 5.83
CA PHE A 21 6.82 -1.96 4.87
C PHE A 21 6.51 -1.24 3.55
N LEU A 22 5.99 -0.01 3.60
CA LEU A 22 5.72 0.78 2.40
C LEU A 22 6.99 1.14 1.64
N SER A 23 8.10 1.39 2.34
CA SER A 23 9.39 1.70 1.70
C SER A 23 9.93 0.49 0.92
N LEU A 24 9.84 -0.71 1.50
CA LEU A 24 10.21 -1.95 0.81
C LEU A 24 9.29 -2.22 -0.39
N VAL A 25 7.97 -2.02 -0.22
CA VAL A 25 7.01 -2.16 -1.32
C VAL A 25 7.27 -1.16 -2.44
N ALA A 26 7.78 0.04 -2.14
CA ALA A 26 8.07 1.06 -3.14
C ALA A 26 9.23 0.71 -4.08
N GLU A 27 10.04 -0.30 -3.77
CA GLU A 27 11.13 -0.74 -4.63
C GLU A 27 10.63 -1.20 -6.00
N GLU A 28 11.25 -0.70 -7.08
CA GLU A 28 10.82 -0.98 -8.47
C GLU A 28 10.81 -2.48 -8.78
N ARG A 29 11.77 -3.23 -8.23
CA ARG A 29 11.82 -4.69 -8.35
C ARG A 29 10.60 -5.35 -7.73
N ILE A 30 10.18 -4.91 -6.53
CA ILE A 30 9.00 -5.43 -5.85
C ILE A 30 7.73 -5.08 -6.63
N GLN A 31 7.63 -3.84 -7.14
CA GLN A 31 6.48 -3.41 -7.97
C GLN A 31 6.39 -4.21 -9.28
N GLY A 32 7.51 -4.41 -9.98
CA GLY A 32 7.55 -5.19 -11.22
C GLY A 32 7.08 -6.63 -11.03
N GLU A 33 7.51 -7.28 -9.95
CA GLU A 33 7.06 -8.63 -9.59
C GLU A 33 5.58 -8.68 -9.19
N LEU A 34 5.11 -7.67 -8.45
CA LEU A 34 3.71 -7.55 -8.03
C LEU A 34 2.75 -7.35 -9.22
N ASP A 35 3.22 -6.71 -10.30
CA ASP A 35 2.46 -6.46 -11.52
C ASP A 35 2.54 -7.64 -12.53
N GLY A 36 3.64 -8.38 -12.54
CA GLY A 36 3.92 -9.40 -13.55
C GLY A 36 3.46 -10.83 -13.24
N ALA A 37 3.29 -11.23 -11.97
CA ALA A 37 3.16 -12.64 -11.61
C ALA A 37 1.84 -13.04 -10.90
N ALA A 38 1.26 -14.18 -11.31
CA ALA A 38 0.14 -14.82 -10.60
C ALA A 38 0.56 -15.44 -9.24
N ARG A 39 1.88 -15.55 -8.96
CA ARG A 39 2.45 -16.15 -7.75
C ARG A 39 3.27 -15.14 -6.95
N ASN A 40 2.59 -14.12 -6.42
CA ASN A 40 3.16 -13.12 -5.52
C ASN A 40 3.60 -13.68 -4.15
N GLU A 41 3.57 -14.99 -3.91
CA GLU A 41 3.95 -15.54 -2.61
C GLU A 41 5.44 -15.35 -2.29
N LYS A 42 6.32 -15.54 -3.28
CA LYS A 42 7.76 -15.34 -3.12
C LYS A 42 8.09 -13.90 -2.74
N ILE A 43 7.42 -12.92 -3.36
CA ILE A 43 7.64 -11.50 -3.05
C ILE A 43 7.20 -11.14 -1.62
N PHE A 44 6.13 -11.77 -1.12
CA PHE A 44 5.68 -11.55 0.24
C PHE A 44 6.57 -12.25 1.28
N LEU A 45 7.20 -13.37 0.93
CA LEU A 45 8.24 -14.00 1.75
C LEU A 45 9.46 -13.10 1.86
N GLU A 46 9.92 -12.57 0.73
CA GLU A 46 11.06 -11.65 0.71
C GLU A 46 10.77 -10.35 1.49
N LEU A 47 9.57 -9.78 1.35
CA LEU A 47 9.13 -8.65 2.18
C LEU A 47 9.11 -9.00 3.66
N ALA A 48 8.69 -10.22 4.03
CA ALA A 48 8.69 -10.67 5.42
C ALA A 48 10.12 -10.82 5.98
N GLU A 49 11.05 -11.35 5.18
CA GLU A 49 12.47 -11.46 5.54
C GLU A 49 13.13 -10.08 5.68
N ALA A 50 12.91 -9.17 4.73
CA ALA A 50 13.40 -7.81 4.82
C ALA A 50 12.86 -7.08 6.06
N MET A 51 11.56 -7.22 6.34
CA MET A 51 10.95 -6.71 7.57
C MET A 51 11.62 -7.27 8.84
N ALA A 52 11.95 -8.56 8.85
CA ALA A 52 12.65 -9.19 9.97
C ALA A 52 14.06 -8.61 10.18
N THR A 53 14.79 -8.30 9.10
CA THR A 53 16.10 -7.60 9.15
C THR A 53 15.99 -6.21 9.79
N HIS A 54 14.85 -5.53 9.61
CA HIS A 54 14.55 -4.26 10.29
C HIS A 54 14.02 -4.42 11.73
N GLY A 55 13.98 -5.65 12.27
CA GLY A 55 13.50 -5.94 13.62
C GLY A 55 11.99 -6.19 13.72
N PHE A 56 11.29 -6.30 12.60
CA PHE A 56 9.84 -6.51 12.56
C PHE A 56 9.48 -7.89 12.00
N THR A 57 9.18 -8.84 12.87
CA THR A 57 8.81 -10.20 12.44
C THR A 57 7.35 -10.28 11.99
N ARG A 58 7.11 -10.36 10.68
CA ARG A 58 5.78 -10.59 10.08
C ARG A 58 5.83 -11.75 9.11
N SER A 59 4.72 -12.50 8.98
CA SER A 59 4.62 -13.56 7.98
C SER A 59 4.24 -13.01 6.61
N SER A 60 4.56 -13.75 5.54
CA SER A 60 4.17 -13.40 4.16
C SER A 60 2.67 -13.17 4.01
N LYS A 61 1.84 -13.97 4.70
CA LYS A 61 0.38 -13.79 4.75
C LYS A 61 -0.01 -12.45 5.39
N GLN A 62 0.60 -12.08 6.51
CA GLN A 62 0.35 -10.79 7.16
C GLN A 62 0.77 -9.61 6.27
N CYS A 63 1.91 -9.71 5.59
CA CYS A 63 2.37 -8.72 4.62
C CYS A 63 1.36 -8.56 3.47
N ARG A 64 0.86 -9.68 2.92
CA ARG A 64 -0.15 -9.68 1.85
C ARG A 64 -1.46 -9.01 2.29
N ASP A 65 -2.00 -9.41 3.44
CA ASP A 65 -3.25 -8.85 3.95
C ASP A 65 -3.10 -7.36 4.27
N LYS A 66 -1.93 -6.96 4.80
CA LYS A 66 -1.60 -5.57 5.08
C LYS A 66 -1.56 -4.74 3.80
N LEU A 67 -0.88 -5.21 2.75
CA LEU A 67 -0.80 -4.53 1.47
C LEU A 67 -2.19 -4.41 0.83
N LYS A 68 -2.98 -5.49 0.85
CA LYS A 68 -4.36 -5.50 0.34
C LYS A 68 -5.20 -4.44 1.05
N LYS A 69 -5.12 -4.35 2.38
CA LYS A 69 -5.85 -3.35 3.17
C LYS A 69 -5.41 -1.94 2.81
N LEU A 70 -4.10 -1.69 2.75
CA LEU A 70 -3.55 -0.38 2.38
C LEU A 70 -4.04 0.04 0.98
N LYS A 71 -3.97 -0.84 -0.03
CA LYS A 71 -4.45 -0.55 -1.40
C LYS A 71 -5.95 -0.25 -1.43
N CYS A 72 -6.75 -0.94 -0.63
CA CYS A 72 -8.19 -0.70 -0.54
C CYS A 72 -8.49 0.68 0.04
N GLU A 73 -7.88 1.01 1.18
CA GLU A 73 -8.01 2.32 1.83
C GLU A 73 -7.53 3.46 0.92
N TYR A 74 -6.39 3.27 0.25
CA TYR A 74 -5.87 4.22 -0.73
C TYR A 74 -6.88 4.52 -1.83
N ARG A 75 -7.43 3.48 -2.47
CA ARG A 75 -8.46 3.64 -3.52
C ARG A 75 -9.69 4.35 -3.00
N ALA A 76 -10.16 3.99 -1.79
CA ALA A 76 -11.32 4.63 -1.19
C ALA A 76 -11.08 6.14 -0.93
N VAL A 77 -9.91 6.51 -0.40
CA VAL A 77 -9.53 7.91 -0.17
C VAL A 77 -9.32 8.65 -1.49
N ALA A 78 -8.67 8.04 -2.49
CA ALA A 78 -8.46 8.64 -3.80
C ALA A 78 -9.78 8.94 -4.51
N VAL A 79 -10.72 7.97 -4.51
CA VAL A 79 -12.07 8.16 -5.06
C VAL A 79 -12.84 9.24 -4.33
N HIS A 80 -12.72 9.31 -2.99
CA HIS A 80 -13.38 10.35 -2.20
C HIS A 80 -12.82 11.74 -2.51
N ASN A 81 -11.49 11.87 -2.54
CA ASN A 81 -10.79 13.13 -2.75
C ASN A 81 -10.90 13.67 -4.19
N GLY A 82 -11.27 12.82 -5.15
CA GLY A 82 -11.56 13.22 -6.53
C GLY A 82 -12.98 13.77 -6.74
N ARG A 83 -13.87 13.72 -5.73
CA ARG A 83 -15.24 14.26 -5.85
C ARG A 83 -15.23 15.77 -5.62
N ARG A 84 -15.90 16.51 -6.51
CA ARG A 84 -16.05 17.97 -6.41
C ARG A 84 -16.96 18.31 -5.22
N GLY A 85 -16.59 19.34 -4.44
CA GLY A 85 -17.41 19.83 -3.32
C GLY A 85 -17.39 18.98 -2.05
N VAL A 86 -16.43 18.06 -1.91
CA VAL A 86 -16.28 17.23 -0.70
C VAL A 86 -14.96 17.55 0.00
N ASP A 87 -14.98 17.58 1.33
CA ASP A 87 -13.77 17.73 2.13
C ASP A 87 -12.78 16.59 1.85
N LYS A 88 -11.53 16.95 1.56
CA LYS A 88 -10.49 15.95 1.31
C LYS A 88 -10.20 15.17 2.58
N ARG A 89 -10.32 13.85 2.51
CA ARG A 89 -9.89 12.95 3.58
C ARG A 89 -8.38 12.98 3.72
N ARG A 90 -7.93 13.25 4.95
CA ARG A 90 -6.53 13.18 5.34
C ARG A 90 -6.24 11.78 5.87
N TRP A 91 -5.58 10.96 5.07
CA TRP A 91 -5.03 9.68 5.52
C TRP A 91 -3.50 9.76 5.52
N LYS A 92 -2.88 9.45 6.66
CA LYS A 92 -1.44 9.65 6.86
C LYS A 92 -0.54 8.83 5.93
N TRP A 93 -1.03 7.70 5.41
CA TRP A 93 -0.32 6.86 4.43
C TRP A 93 -0.67 7.19 2.98
N PHE A 94 -1.53 8.19 2.76
CA PHE A 94 -1.99 8.53 1.42
C PHE A 94 -0.82 8.97 0.54
N LYS A 95 0.08 9.83 1.05
CA LYS A 95 1.22 10.34 0.26
C LYS A 95 2.17 9.23 -0.15
N GLU A 96 2.50 8.32 0.77
CA GLU A 96 3.37 7.18 0.49
C GLU A 96 2.71 6.22 -0.50
N MET A 97 1.42 5.95 -0.34
CA MET A 97 0.67 5.10 -1.28
C MET A 97 0.48 5.75 -2.65
N ASP A 98 0.31 7.07 -2.70
CA ASP A 98 0.21 7.86 -3.93
C ASP A 98 1.55 7.95 -4.66
N ALA A 99 2.67 8.01 -3.94
CA ALA A 99 4.00 7.94 -4.56
C ALA A 99 4.24 6.57 -5.24
N ILE A 100 3.72 5.49 -4.66
CA ILE A 100 3.87 4.12 -5.18
C ILE A 100 2.85 3.84 -6.29
N TYR A 101 1.57 4.16 -6.07
CA TYR A 101 0.44 3.75 -6.93
C TYR A 101 -0.25 4.90 -7.66
N GLY A 102 0.12 6.15 -7.39
CA GLY A 102 -0.45 7.36 -8.00
C GLY A 102 0.13 7.70 -9.37
N LYS A 103 1.20 7.03 -9.83
CA LYS A 103 1.78 7.19 -11.17
C LYS A 103 0.90 6.66 -12.32
N ARG A 104 -0.42 6.60 -12.16
CA ARG A 104 -1.33 6.49 -13.29
C ARG A 104 -2.01 7.86 -13.45
N PRO A 105 -1.67 8.64 -14.49
CA PRO A 105 -2.19 9.99 -14.64
C PRO A 105 -3.70 9.94 -14.82
N ALA A 106 -4.43 10.22 -13.75
CA ALA A 106 -5.84 10.59 -13.82
C ALA A 106 -5.88 12.11 -13.90
N SER A 107 -6.09 12.63 -15.11
CA SER A 107 -6.47 14.02 -15.37
C SER A 107 -5.37 15.08 -15.12
N SER A 108 -4.58 15.35 -16.16
CA SER A 108 -4.25 16.73 -16.49
C SER A 108 -5.33 17.25 -17.45
N VAL A 109 -6.52 17.56 -16.92
CA VAL A 109 -7.40 18.56 -17.53
C VAL A 109 -6.98 19.90 -16.95
N PRO A 110 -6.30 20.78 -17.70
CA PRO A 110 -6.31 22.18 -17.35
C PRO A 110 -7.71 22.70 -17.66
N GLU A 111 -8.56 22.82 -16.64
CA GLU A 111 -9.68 23.77 -16.68
C GLU A 111 -9.04 25.16 -16.74
N SER A 112 -8.90 25.70 -17.95
CA SER A 112 -8.81 27.13 -18.17
C SER A 112 -9.93 27.53 -19.12
N VAL A 113 -11.12 27.64 -18.55
CA VAL A 113 -12.14 28.54 -19.06
C VAL A 113 -11.61 29.97 -19.00
N VAL A 114 -11.37 30.58 -20.15
CA VAL A 114 -11.45 32.03 -20.30
C VAL A 114 -12.09 32.30 -21.66
N ASP A 115 -13.37 32.68 -21.56
CA ASP A 115 -14.18 33.32 -22.59
C ASP A 115 -13.59 34.70 -22.89
N SER A 116 -13.45 35.08 -24.17
CA SER A 116 -13.28 36.48 -24.58
C SER A 116 -13.58 36.67 -26.07
N ALA A 117 -14.77 37.24 -26.31
CA ALA A 117 -15.21 38.17 -27.37
C ALA A 117 -15.12 37.77 -28.85
#